data_AF-A0A9P6PF34-F1
#
_entry.id   AF-A0A9P6PF34-F1
#
_cell.length_a   1.000
_cell.length_b   1.000
_cell.length_c   1.000
_cell.angle_alpha   90.00
_cell.angle_beta   90.00
_cell.angle_gamma   90.00
#
_symmetry.space_group_name_H-M   'P 1'
#
loop_
_entity.id
_entity.type
_entity.pdbx_description
1 polymer ?
#
loop_
_entity_poly.entity_id
_entity_poly.type
_entity_poly.pdbx_seq_one_letter_code
_entity_poly.pdbx_strand_id
1 'polypeptide(L)'
;MAKNINTEYATDKDVKEYRGLSGFIGVQEGTFSIANYIKRYSPRLIGGSIGTEQLKICPGTFFCLDYYQHDPKIDHLNAALSSATSKSIDNQVDYLTKYIGRNTEASDKWKLVNVFLGTNDVAASCIPGYDAILYRQRMKDGIQRLLDNVDNVLVNIVGIFHFEDIQYITERDKGYRKSFKGSNMDLQTYECICCKLTLEELEKKLVGTNTLKLLDALPLNSTETIGTAFVRFQVGVFNDMLREITAEFALNRNERSAVVYQPFHLDVNSVPATALR
;
A
#
# COMPACT_ATOMS: atom_id res chain seq x y z
N MET A 1 -12.13 1.55 1.04
CA MET A 1 -12.95 2.21 -0.01
C MET A 1 -14.37 1.65 -0.03
N ALA A 2 -15.33 2.39 -0.58
CA ALA A 2 -16.73 1.99 -0.69
C ALA A 2 -16.92 0.78 -1.61
N LYS A 3 -17.86 -0.10 -1.27
CA LYS A 3 -18.17 -1.33 -2.01
C LYS A 3 -19.68 -1.41 -2.26
N ASN A 4 -20.06 -1.72 -3.50
CA ASN A 4 -21.43 -2.05 -3.92
C ASN A 4 -22.50 -1.04 -3.46
N ILE A 5 -22.20 0.26 -3.58
CA ILE A 5 -23.19 1.28 -3.24
C ILE A 5 -24.30 1.32 -4.29
N ASN A 6 -25.54 1.14 -3.85
CA ASN A 6 -26.73 1.14 -4.71
C ASN A 6 -27.33 2.54 -4.92
N THR A 7 -26.67 3.57 -4.39
CA THR A 7 -27.04 4.97 -4.55
C THR A 7 -26.34 5.61 -5.75
N GLU A 8 -26.88 6.73 -6.21
CA GLU A 8 -26.23 7.55 -7.25
C GLU A 8 -24.91 8.13 -6.75
N TYR A 9 -24.87 8.57 -5.50
CA TYR A 9 -23.72 9.21 -4.87
C TYR A 9 -23.20 8.41 -3.67
N ALA A 10 -21.89 8.46 -3.46
CA ALA A 10 -21.25 8.01 -2.23
C ALA A 10 -21.42 9.04 -1.11
N THR A 11 -21.41 8.56 0.12
CA THR A 11 -21.36 9.36 1.35
C THR A 11 -20.15 8.94 2.18
N ASP A 12 -19.77 9.76 3.17
CA ASP A 12 -18.65 9.44 4.07
C ASP A 12 -18.83 8.07 4.75
N LYS A 13 -20.08 7.70 5.07
CA LYS A 13 -20.43 6.41 5.70
C LYS A 13 -20.16 5.19 4.80
N ASP A 14 -20.04 5.41 3.49
CA ASP A 14 -19.77 4.34 2.54
C ASP A 14 -18.27 4.03 2.47
N VAL A 15 -17.40 4.96 2.90
CA VAL A 15 -15.96 4.80 2.82
C VAL A 15 -15.45 3.99 4.01
N LYS A 16 -15.30 2.67 3.82
CA LYS A 16 -14.90 1.73 4.87
C LYS A 16 -13.59 1.03 4.57
N GLU A 17 -12.91 0.53 5.59
CA GLU A 17 -11.80 -0.42 5.46
C GLU A 17 -12.33 -1.82 5.74
N TYR A 18 -12.32 -2.69 4.72
CA TYR A 18 -12.82 -4.06 4.83
C TYR A 18 -11.71 -5.01 5.33
N ARG A 19 -11.32 -4.83 6.59
CA ARG A 19 -10.19 -5.54 7.22
C ARG A 19 -10.31 -7.06 7.15
N GLY A 20 -11.52 -7.59 7.36
CA GLY A 20 -11.81 -9.04 7.23
C GLY A 20 -11.67 -9.60 5.81
N LEU A 21 -11.70 -8.74 4.80
CA LEU A 21 -11.60 -9.10 3.38
C LEU A 21 -10.21 -8.83 2.78
N SER A 22 -9.23 -8.42 3.60
CA SER A 22 -7.86 -8.16 3.12
C SER A 22 -7.25 -9.39 2.47
N GLY A 23 -6.72 -9.24 1.25
CA GLY A 23 -6.14 -10.35 0.47
C GLY A 23 -4.91 -11.00 1.11
N PHE A 24 -4.19 -10.30 1.99
CA PHE A 24 -3.04 -10.84 2.70
C PHE A 24 -3.43 -11.52 4.02
N ILE A 25 -4.25 -10.85 4.84
CA ILE A 25 -4.42 -11.22 6.26
C ILE A 25 -5.87 -11.35 6.72
N GLY A 26 -6.86 -11.02 5.88
CA GLY A 26 -8.28 -11.13 6.24
C GLY A 26 -8.70 -12.59 6.43
N VAL A 27 -9.45 -12.89 7.50
CA VAL A 27 -9.93 -14.26 7.80
C VAL A 27 -11.45 -14.38 7.88
N GLN A 28 -12.16 -13.41 7.31
CA GLN A 28 -13.61 -13.53 7.15
C GLN A 28 -13.94 -14.73 6.25
N GLU A 29 -15.05 -15.40 6.55
CA GLU A 29 -15.52 -16.54 5.78
C GLU A 29 -15.78 -16.15 4.32
N GLY A 30 -15.37 -17.02 3.39
CA GLY A 30 -15.49 -16.78 1.95
C GLY A 30 -14.45 -15.84 1.34
N THR A 31 -13.56 -15.23 2.13
CA THR A 31 -12.49 -14.38 1.61
C THR A 31 -11.37 -15.21 0.98
N PHE A 32 -11.01 -14.89 -0.26
CA PHE A 32 -9.79 -15.37 -0.92
C PHE A 32 -8.57 -14.58 -0.41
N SER A 33 -7.95 -15.07 0.66
CA SER A 33 -6.77 -14.45 1.25
C SER A 33 -5.67 -15.46 1.54
N ILE A 34 -4.41 -14.98 1.57
CA ILE A 34 -3.26 -15.81 1.96
C ILE A 34 -3.49 -16.41 3.36
N ALA A 35 -3.99 -15.63 4.33
CA ALA A 35 -4.30 -16.12 5.65
C ALA A 35 -5.35 -17.26 5.64
N ASN A 36 -6.44 -17.16 4.88
CA ASN A 36 -7.42 -18.24 4.79
C ASN A 36 -6.85 -19.49 4.11
N TYR A 37 -6.01 -19.32 3.08
CA TYR A 37 -5.32 -20.46 2.45
C TYR A 37 -4.38 -21.17 3.42
N ILE A 38 -3.62 -20.43 4.25
CA ILE A 38 -2.77 -21.02 5.28
C ILE A 38 -3.61 -21.68 6.38
N LYS A 39 -4.69 -21.02 6.82
CA LYS A 39 -5.60 -21.52 7.87
C LYS A 39 -6.19 -22.89 7.53
N ARG A 40 -6.40 -23.17 6.23
CA ARG A 40 -6.87 -24.48 5.75
C ARG A 40 -5.94 -25.65 6.12
N TYR A 41 -4.64 -25.39 6.25
CA TYR A 41 -3.60 -26.38 6.59
C TYR A 41 -3.03 -26.18 8.00
N SER A 42 -3.20 -24.99 8.58
CA SER A 42 -2.84 -24.67 9.96
C SER A 42 -4.07 -24.15 10.70
N PRO A 43 -4.93 -25.04 11.25
CA PRO A 43 -6.19 -24.64 11.89
C PRO A 43 -6.03 -23.72 13.11
N ARG A 44 -4.83 -23.70 13.71
CA ARG A 44 -4.47 -22.86 14.86
C ARG A 44 -3.85 -21.51 14.44
N LEU A 45 -3.92 -21.12 13.16
CA LEU A 45 -3.43 -19.84 12.69
C LEU A 45 -4.14 -18.69 13.44
N ILE A 46 -3.36 -17.76 13.96
CA ILE A 46 -3.83 -16.53 14.62
C ILE A 46 -3.37 -15.29 13.85
N GLY A 47 -3.94 -14.14 14.21
CA GLY A 47 -3.51 -12.82 13.72
C GLY A 47 -4.27 -12.28 12.52
N GLY A 48 -5.11 -13.10 11.89
CA GLY A 48 -5.95 -12.65 10.78
C GLY A 48 -6.95 -11.57 11.19
N SER A 49 -7.03 -10.49 10.41
CA SER A 49 -7.98 -9.39 10.65
C SER A 49 -9.42 -9.78 10.31
N ILE A 50 -10.38 -9.13 10.94
CA ILE A 50 -11.81 -9.39 10.80
C ILE A 50 -12.60 -8.11 10.59
N GLY A 51 -13.87 -8.24 10.16
CA GLY A 51 -14.82 -7.14 10.17
C GLY A 51 -14.47 -5.97 9.26
N THR A 52 -15.01 -4.81 9.61
CA THR A 52 -14.89 -3.57 8.85
C THR A 52 -14.81 -2.39 9.80
N GLU A 53 -14.06 -1.36 9.44
CA GLU A 53 -14.02 -0.10 10.16
C GLU A 53 -14.35 1.07 9.22
N GLN A 54 -14.73 2.19 9.82
CA GLN A 54 -14.97 3.43 9.08
C GLN A 54 -13.62 4.05 8.73
N LEU A 55 -13.37 4.34 7.45
CA LEU A 55 -12.16 5.05 7.07
C LEU A 55 -12.18 6.42 7.72
N LYS A 56 -11.08 6.79 8.38
CA LYS A 56 -10.91 8.15 8.89
C LYS A 56 -10.68 9.10 7.73
N ILE A 57 -11.63 10.01 7.51
CA ILE A 57 -11.52 11.09 6.51
C ILE A 57 -11.05 12.37 7.20
N CYS A 58 -10.05 13.04 6.62
CA CYS A 58 -9.53 14.31 7.13
C CYS A 58 -9.83 15.47 6.17
N PRO A 59 -10.34 16.61 6.66
CA PRO A 59 -10.45 17.82 5.85
C PRO A 59 -9.09 18.21 5.26
N GLY A 60 -9.05 18.48 3.94
CA GLY A 60 -7.85 18.96 3.23
C GLY A 60 -6.98 17.87 2.59
N THR A 61 -6.86 16.67 3.19
CA THR A 61 -6.06 15.56 2.63
C THR A 61 -6.89 14.34 2.23
N PHE A 62 -8.18 14.30 2.60
CA PHE A 62 -9.12 13.18 2.50
C PHE A 62 -8.71 11.91 3.28
N PHE A 63 -7.41 11.68 3.45
CA PHE A 63 -6.80 10.42 3.78
C PHE A 63 -6.00 10.42 5.09
N CYS A 64 -5.99 11.52 5.85
CA CYS A 64 -5.39 11.58 7.19
C CYS A 64 -3.94 11.03 7.27
N LEU A 65 -3.01 11.68 6.58
CA LEU A 65 -1.62 11.22 6.41
C LEU A 65 -0.84 10.95 7.72
N ASP A 66 -1.31 11.46 8.87
CA ASP A 66 -0.70 11.29 10.20
C ASP A 66 -1.58 10.53 11.20
N TYR A 67 -2.53 9.72 10.72
CA TYR A 67 -3.40 8.92 11.59
C TYR A 67 -2.83 7.51 11.82
N TYR A 68 -2.19 7.35 12.99
CA TYR A 68 -1.55 6.09 13.41
C TYR A 68 -2.36 5.40 14.52
N GLN A 69 -3.59 4.99 14.23
CA GLN A 69 -4.42 4.24 15.20
C GLN A 69 -4.80 2.89 14.63
N HIS A 70 -4.68 1.88 15.48
CA HIS A 70 -5.15 0.52 15.24
C HIS A 70 -6.34 0.24 16.15
N ASP A 71 -7.28 -0.58 15.68
CA ASP A 71 -8.27 -1.22 16.54
C ASP A 71 -7.90 -2.70 16.70
N PRO A 72 -7.23 -3.11 17.79
CA PRO A 72 -6.79 -4.49 17.98
C PRO A 72 -7.90 -5.53 17.94
N LYS A 73 -9.19 -5.13 18.09
CA LYS A 73 -10.33 -6.05 18.01
C LYS A 73 -10.71 -6.40 16.56
N ILE A 74 -10.32 -5.55 15.61
CA ILE A 74 -10.63 -5.68 14.18
C ILE A 74 -9.35 -6.04 13.42
N ASP A 75 -8.28 -5.31 13.71
CA ASP A 75 -6.99 -5.40 13.04
C ASP A 75 -6.25 -6.69 13.38
N HIS A 76 -6.32 -7.16 14.63
CA HIS A 76 -5.49 -8.25 15.13
C HIS A 76 -4.01 -8.00 14.80
N LEU A 77 -3.37 -8.73 13.87
CA LEU A 77 -1.99 -8.49 13.43
C LEU A 77 -1.89 -7.74 12.09
N ASN A 78 -2.98 -7.16 11.60
CA ASN A 78 -2.97 -6.29 10.44
C ASN A 78 -2.54 -4.87 10.84
N ALA A 79 -1.24 -4.60 10.69
CA ALA A 79 -0.68 -3.28 10.98
C ALA A 79 -0.85 -2.27 9.83
N ALA A 80 -1.55 -2.62 8.74
CA ALA A 80 -1.73 -1.69 7.64
C ALA A 80 -2.61 -0.51 8.07
N LEU A 81 -2.20 0.71 7.75
CA LEU A 81 -2.99 1.91 7.96
C LEU A 81 -3.37 2.48 6.60
N SER A 82 -4.61 2.93 6.47
CA SER A 82 -4.95 3.73 5.30
C SER A 82 -4.01 4.92 5.20
N SER A 83 -3.52 5.16 3.98
CA SER A 83 -2.66 6.30 3.67
C SER A 83 -1.28 6.27 4.32
N ALA A 84 -0.91 5.12 4.90
CA ALA A 84 0.44 4.83 5.36
C ALA A 84 1.46 5.08 4.25
N THR A 85 2.51 5.80 4.61
CA THR A 85 3.73 5.93 3.81
C THR A 85 4.89 5.26 4.54
N SER A 86 6.06 5.19 3.93
CA SER A 86 7.29 4.70 4.58
C SER A 86 7.61 5.41 5.90
N LYS A 87 7.14 6.64 6.11
CA LYS A 87 7.27 7.37 7.39
C LYS A 87 6.61 6.66 8.56
N SER A 88 5.61 5.83 8.29
CA SER A 88 4.80 5.15 9.30
C SER A 88 5.28 3.76 9.65
N ILE A 89 6.32 3.24 8.97
CA ILE A 89 6.75 1.84 9.11
C ILE A 89 7.10 1.50 10.56
N ASP A 90 7.73 2.45 11.27
CA ASP A 90 8.08 2.28 12.68
C ASP A 90 6.85 2.10 13.56
N ASN A 91 5.79 2.87 13.35
CA ASN A 91 4.54 2.73 14.11
C ASN A 91 3.89 1.36 13.85
N GLN A 92 3.95 0.86 12.61
CA GLN A 92 3.41 -0.45 12.26
C GLN A 92 4.24 -1.58 12.89
N VAL A 93 5.57 -1.45 12.92
CA VAL A 93 6.47 -2.39 13.61
C VAL A 93 6.21 -2.36 15.12
N ASP A 94 6.07 -1.17 15.72
CA ASP A 94 5.72 -1.01 17.14
C ASP A 94 4.38 -1.62 17.51
N TYR A 95 3.41 -1.56 16.61
CA TYR A 95 2.15 -2.26 16.79
C TYR A 95 2.36 -3.78 16.80
N LEU A 96 3.07 -4.33 15.82
CA LEU A 96 3.29 -5.78 15.71
C LEU A 96 4.12 -6.34 16.88
N THR A 97 5.19 -5.66 17.29
CA THR A 97 6.10 -6.16 18.33
C THR A 97 5.43 -6.35 19.69
N LYS A 98 4.35 -5.62 19.97
CA LYS A 98 3.50 -5.83 21.17
C LYS A 98 2.89 -7.22 21.24
N TYR A 99 2.62 -7.84 20.08
CA TYR A 99 1.89 -9.11 19.99
C TYR A 99 2.76 -10.28 19.49
N ILE A 100 3.79 -10.00 18.67
CA ILE A 100 4.65 -11.03 18.08
C ILE A 100 6.14 -10.85 18.39
N GLY A 101 6.50 -9.89 19.24
CA GLY A 101 7.88 -9.65 19.64
C GLY A 101 8.47 -10.75 20.52
N ARG A 102 9.79 -10.69 20.76
CA ARG A 102 10.56 -11.68 21.56
C ARG A 102 10.02 -11.92 22.98
N ASN A 103 9.31 -10.96 23.56
CA ASN A 103 8.77 -11.04 24.92
C ASN A 103 7.28 -11.43 24.96
N THR A 104 6.77 -12.05 23.90
CA THR A 104 5.36 -12.44 23.77
C THR A 104 5.20 -13.96 23.73
N GLU A 105 3.98 -14.45 23.95
CA GLU A 105 3.65 -15.88 23.80
C GLU A 105 3.87 -16.40 22.37
N ALA A 106 3.90 -15.51 21.37
CA ALA A 106 4.15 -15.87 19.98
C ALA A 106 5.65 -15.90 19.63
N SER A 107 6.56 -15.58 20.55
CA SER A 107 8.01 -15.46 20.32
C SER A 107 8.62 -16.70 19.65
N ASP A 108 8.22 -17.90 20.06
CA ASP A 108 8.73 -19.19 19.54
C ASP A 108 8.01 -19.68 18.26
N LYS A 109 6.92 -19.03 17.84
CA LYS A 109 6.14 -19.42 16.66
C LYS A 109 6.73 -18.81 15.39
N TRP A 110 6.52 -19.47 14.25
CA TRP A 110 6.81 -18.87 12.95
C TRP A 110 5.74 -17.85 12.55
N LYS A 111 6.17 -16.68 12.07
CA LYS A 111 5.31 -15.60 11.54
C LYS A 111 5.57 -15.43 10.05
N LEU A 112 4.51 -15.18 9.29
CA LEU A 112 4.60 -14.63 7.94
C LEU A 112 4.16 -13.16 8.01
N VAL A 113 5.07 -12.24 7.76
CA VAL A 113 4.78 -10.80 7.71
C VAL A 113 4.83 -10.35 6.26
N ASN A 114 3.68 -9.95 5.71
CA ASN A 114 3.63 -9.35 4.38
C ASN A 114 3.79 -7.83 4.53
N VAL A 115 4.84 -7.28 3.94
CA VAL A 115 5.10 -5.84 3.91
C VAL A 115 4.69 -5.32 2.56
N PHE A 116 3.49 -4.75 2.48
CA PHE A 116 2.98 -4.07 1.29
C PHE A 116 2.76 -2.58 1.62
N LEU A 117 3.82 -1.79 1.43
CA LEU A 117 3.88 -0.37 1.76
C LEU A 117 4.67 0.35 0.66
N GLY A 118 4.24 1.54 0.25
CA GLY A 118 4.97 2.35 -0.74
C GLY A 118 4.10 2.94 -1.86
N THR A 119 2.91 2.41 -2.12
CA THR A 119 2.00 2.99 -3.13
C THR A 119 1.71 4.47 -2.86
N ASN A 120 1.49 4.84 -1.59
CA ASN A 120 1.28 6.24 -1.21
C ASN A 120 2.54 7.10 -1.33
N ASP A 121 3.73 6.54 -1.07
CA ASP A 121 5.00 7.24 -1.29
C ASP A 121 5.19 7.55 -2.78
N VAL A 122 4.96 6.56 -3.65
CA VAL A 122 5.03 6.74 -5.11
C VAL A 122 4.00 7.76 -5.59
N ALA A 123 2.75 7.65 -5.13
CA ALA A 123 1.65 8.59 -5.43
C ALA A 123 1.96 10.05 -5.05
N ALA A 124 2.83 10.25 -4.05
CA ALA A 124 3.26 11.54 -3.53
C ALA A 124 4.72 11.88 -3.87
N SER A 125 5.41 11.11 -4.71
CA SER A 125 6.86 11.23 -4.97
C SER A 125 7.30 12.55 -5.59
N CYS A 126 6.37 13.31 -6.18
CA CYS A 126 6.56 14.70 -6.62
C CYS A 126 6.51 15.71 -5.45
N ILE A 127 6.39 15.27 -4.20
CA ILE A 127 6.39 16.12 -3.02
C ILE A 127 7.68 15.84 -2.23
N PRO A 128 8.43 16.88 -1.79
CA PRO A 128 9.62 16.69 -0.97
C PRO A 128 9.36 15.79 0.24
N GLY A 129 10.25 14.82 0.47
CA GLY A 129 10.14 13.89 1.59
C GLY A 129 9.52 12.53 1.27
N TYR A 130 9.06 12.32 0.03
CA TYR A 130 8.46 11.06 -0.47
C TYR A 130 9.24 10.47 -1.66
N ASP A 131 10.46 10.92 -1.91
CA ASP A 131 11.31 10.37 -2.96
C ASP A 131 11.80 8.94 -2.65
N ALA A 132 12.27 8.26 -3.70
CA ALA A 132 12.73 6.87 -3.62
C ALA A 132 13.90 6.66 -2.64
N ILE A 133 14.75 7.67 -2.43
CA ILE A 133 15.94 7.55 -1.57
C ILE A 133 15.49 7.48 -0.11
N LEU A 134 14.64 8.42 0.30
CA LEU A 134 14.07 8.42 1.65
C LEU A 134 13.18 7.20 1.89
N TYR A 135 12.41 6.80 0.89
CA TYR A 135 11.62 5.56 0.95
C TYR A 135 12.51 4.35 1.21
N ARG A 136 13.58 4.16 0.41
CA ARG A 136 14.53 3.04 0.55
C ARG A 136 15.11 3.00 1.97
N GLN A 137 15.57 4.14 2.48
CA GLN A 137 16.15 4.23 3.81
C GLN A 137 15.16 3.79 4.88
N ARG A 138 13.95 4.36 4.88
CA ARG A 138 12.92 4.05 5.88
C ARG A 138 12.46 2.59 5.81
N MET A 139 12.28 2.05 4.60
CA MET A 139 11.92 0.65 4.42
C MET A 139 13.00 -0.27 4.98
N LYS A 140 14.28 -0.02 4.66
CA LYS A 140 15.41 -0.79 5.18
C LYS A 140 15.45 -0.73 6.71
N ASP A 141 15.37 0.46 7.29
CA ASP A 141 15.43 0.66 8.73
C ASP A 141 14.26 -0.02 9.46
N GLY A 142 13.04 0.11 8.94
CA GLY A 142 11.85 -0.53 9.52
C GLY A 142 11.88 -2.06 9.40
N ILE A 143 12.36 -2.62 8.28
CA ILE A 143 12.55 -4.07 8.14
C ILE A 143 13.64 -4.56 9.09
N GLN A 144 14.77 -3.87 9.19
CA GLN A 144 15.83 -4.21 10.14
C GLN A 144 15.28 -4.21 11.57
N ARG A 145 14.54 -3.16 11.94
CA ARG A 145 13.91 -3.05 13.26
C ARG A 145 12.92 -4.19 13.54
N LEU A 146 12.15 -4.61 12.54
CA LEU A 146 11.27 -5.79 12.68
C LEU A 146 12.09 -7.04 12.99
N LEU A 147 13.15 -7.30 12.22
CA LEU A 147 14.04 -8.46 12.41
C LEU A 147 14.78 -8.41 13.76
N ASP A 148 15.10 -7.22 14.25
CA ASP A 148 15.75 -7.03 15.55
C ASP A 148 14.82 -7.33 16.73
N ASN A 149 13.49 -7.29 16.53
CA ASN A 149 12.51 -7.41 17.60
C ASN A 149 11.62 -8.66 17.50
N VAL A 150 11.61 -9.34 16.35
CA VAL A 150 10.76 -10.50 16.06
C VAL A 150 11.61 -11.67 15.55
N ASP A 151 11.61 -12.77 16.30
CA ASP A 151 12.23 -14.03 15.88
C ASP A 151 11.26 -14.91 15.09
N ASN A 152 11.81 -15.90 14.35
CA ASN A 152 11.08 -16.88 13.56
C ASN A 152 10.12 -16.22 12.57
N VAL A 153 10.64 -15.34 11.72
CA VAL A 153 9.83 -14.51 10.82
C VAL A 153 10.25 -14.67 9.36
N LEU A 154 9.27 -14.97 8.51
CA LEU A 154 9.39 -14.82 7.07
C LEU A 154 8.78 -13.47 6.70
N VAL A 155 9.62 -12.53 6.29
CA VAL A 155 9.22 -11.21 5.79
C VAL A 155 9.08 -11.30 4.27
N ASN A 156 7.85 -11.18 3.78
CA ASN A 156 7.54 -11.09 2.37
C ASN A 156 7.35 -9.61 1.99
N ILE A 157 8.35 -9.02 1.35
CA ILE A 157 8.28 -7.67 0.80
C ILE A 157 7.53 -7.75 -0.52
N VAL A 158 6.33 -7.19 -0.54
CA VAL A 158 5.46 -7.18 -1.72
C VAL A 158 5.77 -5.94 -2.54
N GLY A 159 6.09 -6.15 -3.82
CA GLY A 159 6.32 -5.07 -4.77
C GLY A 159 5.11 -4.16 -4.94
N ILE A 160 5.37 -2.94 -5.39
CA ILE A 160 4.35 -1.96 -5.74
C ILE A 160 3.84 -2.32 -7.14
N PHE A 161 2.55 -2.61 -7.25
CA PHE A 161 1.92 -2.81 -8.55
C PHE A 161 1.72 -1.49 -9.28
N HIS A 162 1.56 -1.54 -10.61
CA HIS A 162 1.24 -0.38 -11.44
C HIS A 162 -0.20 0.10 -11.18
N PHE A 163 -0.38 0.83 -10.08
CA PHE A 163 -1.68 1.32 -9.61
C PHE A 163 -2.21 2.47 -10.46
N GLU A 164 -1.34 3.18 -11.16
CA GLU A 164 -1.70 4.20 -12.13
C GLU A 164 -2.55 3.63 -13.27
N ASP A 165 -2.39 2.35 -13.62
CA ASP A 165 -3.22 1.69 -14.64
C ASP A 165 -4.68 1.52 -14.18
N ILE A 166 -5.00 1.62 -12.87
CA ILE A 166 -6.38 1.67 -12.38
C ILE A 166 -7.09 2.94 -12.87
N GLN A 167 -6.37 4.04 -13.09
CA GLN A 167 -6.94 5.27 -13.63
C GLN A 167 -7.50 5.05 -15.04
N TYR A 168 -6.84 4.21 -15.84
CA TYR A 168 -7.34 3.87 -17.17
C TYR A 168 -8.71 3.18 -17.11
N ILE A 169 -8.89 2.22 -16.19
CA ILE A 169 -10.17 1.50 -16.04
C ILE A 169 -11.30 2.48 -15.70
N THR A 170 -11.04 3.35 -14.74
CA THR A 170 -11.99 4.28 -14.12
C THR A 170 -12.28 5.53 -14.97
N GLU A 171 -11.43 5.82 -15.96
CA GLU A 171 -11.68 6.79 -17.03
C GLU A 171 -12.48 6.17 -18.18
N ARG A 172 -12.16 4.92 -18.55
CA ARG A 172 -12.88 4.15 -19.57
C ARG A 172 -14.31 3.84 -19.13
N ASP A 173 -14.50 3.42 -17.88
CA ASP A 173 -15.82 3.11 -17.30
C ASP A 173 -16.17 4.14 -16.21
N LYS A 174 -16.85 5.21 -16.62
CA LYS A 174 -17.25 6.29 -15.71
C LYS A 174 -18.25 5.82 -14.63
N GLY A 175 -18.91 4.67 -14.81
CA GLY A 175 -19.83 4.08 -13.84
C GLY A 175 -19.13 3.29 -12.73
N TYR A 176 -17.84 2.96 -12.92
CA TYR A 176 -17.02 2.28 -11.93
C TYR A 176 -16.81 3.11 -10.66
N ARG A 177 -16.81 4.45 -10.80
CA ARG A 177 -16.66 5.38 -9.68
C ARG A 177 -17.99 6.05 -9.36
N LYS A 178 -18.15 6.36 -8.08
CA LYS A 178 -19.30 7.11 -7.58
C LYS A 178 -18.81 8.43 -7.03
N SER A 179 -19.46 9.52 -7.43
CA SER A 179 -19.16 10.86 -6.93
C SER A 179 -19.81 11.08 -5.57
N PHE A 180 -19.28 12.04 -4.80
CA PHE A 180 -19.95 12.53 -3.60
C PHE A 180 -20.97 13.59 -3.97
N LYS A 181 -22.16 13.53 -3.38
CA LYS A 181 -23.25 14.47 -3.69
C LYS A 181 -22.84 15.91 -3.37
N GLY A 182 -22.99 16.82 -4.34
CA GLY A 182 -22.69 18.24 -4.16
C GLY A 182 -21.20 18.57 -3.99
N SER A 183 -20.32 17.63 -4.31
CA SER A 183 -18.87 17.80 -4.22
C SER A 183 -18.23 17.83 -5.60
N ASN A 184 -17.26 18.73 -5.80
CA ASN A 184 -16.36 18.72 -6.96
C ASN A 184 -15.11 17.85 -6.70
N MET A 185 -15.09 17.08 -5.60
CA MET A 185 -13.97 16.23 -5.23
C MET A 185 -13.83 15.05 -6.19
N ASP A 186 -12.67 14.94 -6.83
CA ASP A 186 -12.24 13.72 -7.50
C ASP A 186 -11.27 12.96 -6.56
N LEU A 187 -11.72 11.80 -6.07
CA LEU A 187 -10.89 10.94 -5.22
C LEU A 187 -9.57 10.55 -5.88
N GLN A 188 -9.53 10.44 -7.21
CA GLN A 188 -8.31 10.04 -7.90
C GLN A 188 -7.18 11.03 -7.74
N THR A 189 -7.50 12.32 -7.60
CA THR A 189 -6.51 13.35 -7.32
C THR A 189 -5.84 13.11 -5.97
N TYR A 190 -6.55 12.49 -5.02
CA TYR A 190 -5.99 12.14 -3.70
C TYR A 190 -5.33 10.75 -3.69
N GLU A 191 -5.82 9.80 -4.48
CA GLU A 191 -5.21 8.47 -4.65
C GLU A 191 -3.85 8.56 -5.35
N CYS A 192 -3.70 9.51 -6.29
CA CYS A 192 -2.43 9.77 -6.96
C CYS A 192 -2.22 11.25 -7.25
N ILE A 193 -1.57 11.93 -6.30
CA ILE A 193 -1.32 13.37 -6.36
C ILE A 193 -0.46 13.76 -7.57
N CYS A 194 0.48 12.89 -7.96
CA CYS A 194 1.41 13.19 -9.05
C CYS A 194 0.88 12.80 -10.45
N CYS A 195 -0.15 11.95 -10.56
CA CYS A 195 -0.60 11.40 -11.85
C CYS A 195 -1.24 12.46 -12.78
N LYS A 196 -1.87 13.50 -12.22
CA LYS A 196 -2.60 14.52 -13.00
C LYS A 196 -1.81 15.81 -13.22
N LEU A 197 -0.55 15.86 -12.81
CA LEU A 197 0.28 17.06 -12.97
C LEU A 197 0.70 17.26 -14.42
N THR A 198 0.71 18.53 -14.84
CA THR A 198 1.34 18.99 -16.07
C THR A 198 2.86 19.00 -15.94
N LEU A 199 3.55 19.19 -17.07
CA LEU A 199 5.01 19.29 -17.11
C LEU A 199 5.51 20.44 -16.23
N GLU A 200 4.91 21.63 -16.38
CA GLU A 200 5.27 22.83 -15.60
C GLU A 200 5.07 22.60 -14.09
N GLU A 201 3.98 21.94 -13.70
CA GLU A 201 3.70 21.64 -12.30
C GLU A 201 4.69 20.61 -11.71
N LEU A 202 5.07 19.59 -12.49
CA LEU A 202 6.11 18.63 -12.09
C LEU A 202 7.46 19.32 -11.93
N GLU A 203 7.87 20.13 -12.90
CA GLU A 203 9.14 20.87 -12.86
C GLU A 203 9.22 21.76 -11.61
N LYS A 204 8.15 22.51 -11.32
CA LYS A 204 8.05 23.37 -10.14
C LYS A 204 8.11 22.58 -8.82
N LYS A 205 7.60 21.36 -8.80
CA LYS A 205 7.60 20.49 -7.61
C LYS A 205 8.93 19.75 -7.41
N LEU A 206 9.68 19.50 -8.48
CA LEU A 206 10.93 18.73 -8.48
C LEU A 206 12.20 19.60 -8.47
N VAL A 207 12.08 20.92 -8.26
CA VAL A 207 13.19 21.89 -8.31
C VAL A 207 14.39 21.43 -7.46
N GLY A 208 15.56 21.30 -8.10
CA GLY A 208 16.83 20.91 -7.47
C GLY A 208 17.40 19.56 -7.91
N THR A 209 16.67 18.80 -8.74
CA THR A 209 17.19 17.60 -9.41
C THR A 209 17.50 17.90 -10.89
N ASN A 210 18.27 17.05 -11.58
CA ASN A 210 18.48 17.15 -13.05
C ASN A 210 17.19 16.79 -13.82
N THR A 211 16.08 17.43 -13.46
CA THR A 211 14.69 17.03 -13.73
C THR A 211 14.36 16.97 -15.21
N LEU A 212 14.91 17.90 -15.99
CA LEU A 212 14.70 17.95 -17.45
C LEU A 212 15.16 16.67 -18.14
N LYS A 213 16.34 16.13 -17.78
CA LYS A 213 16.85 14.88 -18.37
C LYS A 213 16.02 13.66 -18.02
N LEU A 214 15.40 13.64 -16.84
CA LEU A 214 14.55 12.54 -16.40
C LEU A 214 13.22 12.56 -17.16
N LEU A 215 12.63 13.76 -17.31
CA LEU A 215 11.35 13.95 -18.01
C LEU A 215 11.48 13.66 -19.51
N ASP A 216 12.59 14.06 -20.14
CA ASP A 216 12.89 13.73 -21.54
C ASP A 216 13.04 12.22 -21.80
N ALA A 217 13.37 11.45 -20.76
CA ALA A 217 13.57 10.01 -20.84
C ALA A 217 12.31 9.18 -20.49
N LEU A 218 11.19 9.83 -20.12
CA LEU A 218 9.96 9.11 -19.78
C LEU A 218 9.33 8.50 -21.04
N PRO A 219 9.03 7.19 -21.05
CA PRO A 219 8.33 6.56 -22.15
C PRO A 219 6.86 7.00 -22.11
N LEU A 220 6.48 7.95 -22.98
CA LEU A 220 5.10 8.39 -23.12
C LEU A 220 4.34 7.52 -24.12
N ASN A 221 3.27 6.88 -23.66
CA ASN A 221 2.26 6.33 -24.55
C ASN A 221 1.33 7.44 -25.04
N SER A 222 0.74 7.28 -26.23
CA SER A 222 -0.04 8.34 -26.91
C SER A 222 -1.28 8.84 -26.15
N THR A 223 -1.71 8.12 -25.11
CA THR A 223 -2.89 8.45 -24.28
C THR A 223 -2.54 8.80 -22.83
N GLU A 224 -1.26 8.78 -22.46
CA GLU A 224 -0.82 8.95 -21.07
C GLU A 224 -0.43 10.41 -20.77
N THR A 225 -0.82 10.92 -19.59
CA THR A 225 -0.34 12.23 -19.12
C THR A 225 1.11 12.11 -18.66
N ILE A 226 1.86 13.22 -18.71
CA ILE A 226 3.23 13.25 -18.21
C ILE A 226 3.33 12.86 -16.71
N GLY A 227 2.34 13.25 -15.90
CA GLY A 227 2.23 12.84 -14.50
C GLY A 227 2.08 11.34 -14.31
N THR A 228 1.23 10.67 -15.11
CA THR A 228 1.05 9.22 -15.05
C THR A 228 2.33 8.50 -15.49
N ALA A 229 2.99 8.97 -16.56
CA ALA A 229 4.26 8.40 -17.01
C ALA A 229 5.38 8.56 -15.95
N PHE A 230 5.41 9.71 -15.26
CA PHE A 230 6.31 9.93 -14.13
C PHE A 230 6.04 8.92 -13.01
N VAL A 231 4.79 8.72 -12.62
CA VAL A 231 4.41 7.75 -11.58
C VAL A 231 4.77 6.32 -12.00
N ARG A 232 4.48 5.92 -13.24
CA ARG A 232 4.85 4.62 -13.81
C ARG A 232 6.36 4.37 -13.70
N PHE A 233 7.17 5.37 -14.03
CA PHE A 233 8.62 5.31 -13.86
C PHE A 233 9.02 5.15 -12.39
N GLN A 234 8.40 5.92 -11.48
CA GLN A 234 8.67 5.83 -10.04
C GLN A 234 8.27 4.47 -9.46
N VAL A 235 7.18 3.82 -9.91
CA VAL A 235 6.84 2.44 -9.54
C VAL A 235 8.01 1.50 -9.85
N GLY A 236 8.63 1.64 -11.02
CA GLY A 236 9.83 0.88 -11.40
C GLY A 236 10.99 1.10 -10.43
N VAL A 237 11.36 2.37 -10.20
CA VAL A 237 12.45 2.76 -9.30
C VAL A 237 12.24 2.24 -7.88
N PHE A 238 11.04 2.39 -7.31
CA PHE A 238 10.75 1.93 -5.95
C PHE A 238 10.82 0.40 -5.85
N ASN A 239 10.37 -0.32 -6.88
CA ASN A 239 10.50 -1.78 -6.93
C ASN A 239 11.95 -2.24 -7.06
N ASP A 240 12.81 -1.52 -7.79
CA ASP A 240 14.26 -1.77 -7.81
C ASP A 240 14.85 -1.60 -6.40
N MET A 241 14.48 -0.52 -5.70
CA MET A 241 14.94 -0.30 -4.32
C MET A 241 14.50 -1.42 -3.37
N LEU A 242 13.28 -1.93 -3.49
CA LEU A 242 12.81 -3.08 -2.68
C LEU A 242 13.58 -4.37 -2.99
N ARG A 243 13.92 -4.61 -4.26
CA ARG A 243 14.77 -5.74 -4.65
C ARG A 243 16.17 -5.62 -4.06
N GLU A 244 16.78 -4.45 -4.13
CA GLU A 244 18.10 -4.19 -3.55
C GLU A 244 18.09 -4.40 -2.03
N ILE A 245 17.12 -3.82 -1.31
CA ILE A 245 16.97 -4.02 0.14
C ILE A 245 16.86 -5.52 0.48
N THR A 246 16.03 -6.25 -0.27
CA THR A 246 15.86 -7.70 -0.08
C THR A 246 17.19 -8.44 -0.29
N ALA A 247 17.95 -8.08 -1.33
CA ALA A 247 19.25 -8.68 -1.60
C ALA A 247 20.26 -8.40 -0.46
N GLU A 248 20.27 -7.18 0.08
CA GLU A 248 21.11 -6.84 1.25
C GLU A 248 20.78 -7.71 2.47
N PHE A 249 19.49 -7.94 2.77
CA PHE A 249 19.10 -8.83 3.86
C PHE A 249 19.41 -10.30 3.57
N ALA A 250 19.30 -10.74 2.31
CA ALA A 250 19.60 -12.13 1.93
C ALA A 250 21.09 -12.49 2.11
N LEU A 251 21.99 -11.51 2.05
CA LEU A 251 23.42 -11.70 2.34
C LEU A 251 23.68 -11.95 3.84
N ASN A 252 22.84 -11.41 4.73
CA ASN A 252 22.93 -11.57 6.18
C ASN A 252 22.07 -12.73 6.66
N ARG A 253 22.49 -13.97 6.36
CA ARG A 253 21.74 -15.19 6.71
C ARG A 253 21.52 -15.30 8.22
N ASN A 254 20.27 -15.55 8.60
CA ASN A 254 19.83 -15.82 9.96
C ASN A 254 18.89 -17.03 9.94
N GLU A 255 19.14 -18.04 10.78
CA GLU A 255 18.32 -19.26 10.83
C GLU A 255 16.88 -18.98 11.32
N ARG A 256 16.67 -17.85 11.99
CA ARG A 256 15.37 -17.44 12.55
C ARG A 256 14.64 -16.40 11.72
N SER A 257 15.17 -16.01 10.56
CA SER A 257 14.47 -15.05 9.70
C SER A 257 14.85 -15.18 8.24
N ALA A 258 13.88 -14.96 7.37
CA ALA A 258 14.11 -14.83 5.94
C ALA A 258 13.37 -13.61 5.41
N VAL A 259 14.00 -12.89 4.47
CA VAL A 259 13.40 -11.77 3.75
C VAL A 259 13.35 -12.14 2.29
N VAL A 260 12.17 -12.05 1.68
CA VAL A 260 11.94 -12.37 0.27
C VAL A 260 11.22 -11.22 -0.41
N TYR A 261 11.46 -11.05 -1.71
CA TYR A 261 10.76 -10.10 -2.56
C TYR A 261 9.74 -10.85 -3.41
N GLN A 262 8.48 -10.42 -3.35
CA GLN A 262 7.41 -10.90 -4.21
C GLN A 262 7.01 -9.77 -5.17
N PRO A 263 7.26 -9.89 -6.49
CA PRO A 263 6.71 -8.93 -7.44
C PRO A 263 5.18 -8.97 -7.39
N PHE A 264 4.55 -7.81 -7.51
CA PHE A 264 3.11 -7.70 -7.58
C PHE A 264 2.69 -7.08 -8.90
N HIS A 265 2.13 -7.91 -9.78
CA HIS A 265 1.58 -7.49 -11.06
C HIS A 265 0.06 -7.60 -10.99
N LEU A 266 -0.62 -6.49 -11.25
CA LEU A 266 -2.07 -6.45 -11.41
C LEU A 266 -2.37 -6.43 -12.91
N ASP A 267 -3.02 -7.48 -13.42
CA ASP A 267 -3.59 -7.42 -14.76
C ASP A 267 -4.88 -6.61 -14.72
N VAL A 268 -4.80 -5.35 -15.13
CA VAL A 268 -5.94 -4.44 -15.17
C VAL A 268 -7.08 -4.90 -16.07
N ASN A 269 -6.83 -5.80 -17.02
CA ASN A 269 -7.89 -6.37 -17.85
C ASN A 269 -8.70 -7.45 -17.12
N SER A 270 -8.14 -8.02 -16.05
CA SER A 270 -8.81 -8.98 -15.18
C SER A 270 -9.70 -8.32 -14.11
N VAL A 271 -9.54 -7.00 -13.91
CA VAL A 271 -10.34 -6.24 -12.94
C VAL A 271 -11.74 -6.01 -13.51
N PRO A 272 -12.80 -6.52 -12.86
CA PRO A 272 -14.15 -6.38 -13.38
C PRO A 272 -14.56 -4.90 -13.38
N ALA A 273 -14.96 -4.37 -14.54
CA ALA A 273 -15.39 -2.98 -14.71
C ALA A 273 -16.79 -2.70 -14.09
N THR A 274 -17.49 -3.72 -13.65
CA THR A 274 -18.72 -3.61 -12.85
C THR A 274 -18.44 -4.15 -11.46
N ALA A 275 -18.82 -3.38 -10.43
CA ALA A 275 -18.80 -3.86 -9.05
C ALA A 275 -19.55 -5.21 -8.99
N LEU A 276 -18.87 -6.26 -8.52
CA LEU A 276 -19.46 -7.57 -8.32
C LEU A 276 -20.70 -7.39 -7.42
N ARG A 277 -21.90 -7.60 -7.98
CA ARG A 277 -23.17 -7.46 -7.26
C ARG A 277 -23.18 -8.32 -6.00
#